data_AF-A0A924S7S4-F1
#
_entry.id   AF-A0A924S7S4-F1
#
_cell.length_a   1.000
_cell.length_b   1.000
_cell.length_c   1.000
_cell.angle_alpha   90.00
_cell.angle_beta   90.00
_cell.angle_gamma   90.00
#
_symmetry.space_group_name_H-M   'P 1'
#
loop_
_entity.id
_entity.type
_entity.pdbx_description
1 polymer ?
#
loop_
_entity_poly.entity_id
_entity_poly.type
_entity_poly.pdbx_seq_one_letter_code
_entity_poly.pdbx_strand_id
1 'polypeptide(L)'
;TRAMLMPNLGDDDLHAGVYLLSGWVKLAAPTGTAGALRRALADAGTTGGTLILAGQADGAQAFAESGPSRVRPRAPDQAAPPLKSGEMLWLPVGGKPALAKGTSPAFVQAMPRSFMDTLPSRATAFAADVPPRRLGDMAYADAQPWIDAEAPLRQLFAARWRRLAADPQFRSGLVGGLKSHPEWTPVLYPSGRAPQPVH
;
A
#
# COMPACT_ATOMS: atom_id res chain seq x y z
N THR A 1 -7.92 2.38 -7.47
CA THR A 1 -6.79 2.38 -6.53
C THR A 1 -7.09 1.45 -5.37
N ARG A 2 -6.10 0.73 -4.85
CA ARG A 2 -6.18 -0.02 -3.59
C ARG A 2 -5.09 0.47 -2.66
N ALA A 3 -5.48 1.07 -1.55
CA ALA A 3 -4.57 1.63 -0.56
C ALA A 3 -5.13 1.40 0.86
N MET A 4 -4.24 1.36 1.82
CA MET A 4 -4.53 1.26 3.25
C MET A 4 -4.01 2.52 3.94
N LEU A 5 -4.82 3.12 4.79
CA LEU A 5 -4.41 4.28 5.60
C LEU A 5 -3.81 3.78 6.91
N MET A 6 -2.74 4.43 7.35
CA MET A 6 -2.05 4.19 8.63
C MET A 6 -1.81 2.69 8.92
N PRO A 7 -1.12 1.96 8.02
CA PRO A 7 -0.74 0.58 8.28
C PRO A 7 0.16 0.51 9.53
N ASN A 8 -0.12 -0.42 10.44
CA ASN A 8 0.85 -0.82 11.46
C ASN A 8 1.59 -2.07 10.95
N LEU A 9 2.84 -1.87 10.49
CA LEU A 9 3.68 -2.94 9.94
C LEU A 9 4.77 -3.40 10.92
N GLY A 10 4.76 -2.94 12.17
CA GLY A 10 5.72 -3.35 13.20
C GLY A 10 7.12 -2.73 13.10
N ASP A 11 7.36 -1.82 12.15
CA ASP A 11 8.56 -0.96 12.09
C ASP A 11 8.25 0.39 12.73
N ASP A 12 8.92 0.72 13.84
CA ASP A 12 8.73 1.97 14.59
C ASP A 12 9.16 3.23 13.79
N ASP A 13 10.09 3.08 12.83
CA ASP A 13 10.63 4.21 12.06
C ASP A 13 9.72 4.68 10.91
N LEU A 14 8.65 3.94 10.57
CA LEU A 14 7.87 4.19 9.35
C LEU A 14 6.37 3.92 9.56
N HIS A 15 5.74 4.78 10.36
CA HIS A 15 4.31 5.06 10.24
C HIS A 15 4.03 5.77 8.90
N ALA A 16 3.93 4.99 7.83
CA ALA A 16 3.42 5.53 6.59
C ALA A 16 2.00 6.04 6.82
N GLY A 17 1.68 7.23 6.31
CA GLY A 17 0.28 7.66 6.27
C GLY A 17 -0.56 6.75 5.38
N VAL A 18 0.08 6.15 4.36
CA VAL A 18 -0.57 5.31 3.35
C VAL A 18 0.32 4.13 2.93
N TYR A 19 -0.25 2.94 2.79
CA TYR A 19 0.31 1.85 2.00
C TYR A 19 -0.43 1.73 0.66
N LEU A 20 0.27 1.82 -0.46
CA LEU A 20 -0.29 1.64 -1.80
C LEU A 20 -0.02 0.23 -2.31
N LEU A 21 -1.10 -0.52 -2.53
CA LEU A 21 -1.04 -1.82 -3.18
C LEU A 21 -1.04 -1.67 -4.71
N SER A 22 -1.98 -0.90 -5.27
CA SER A 22 -2.10 -0.67 -6.71
C SER A 22 -2.85 0.62 -7.06
N GLY A 23 -2.58 1.16 -8.25
CA GLY A 23 -3.20 2.38 -8.76
C GLY A 23 -2.41 3.63 -8.40
N TRP A 24 -3.12 4.72 -8.12
CA TRP A 24 -2.52 6.05 -8.05
C TRP A 24 -2.73 6.71 -6.68
N VAL A 25 -1.71 7.43 -6.21
CA VAL A 25 -1.78 8.32 -5.05
C VAL A 25 -1.10 9.64 -5.38
N LYS A 26 -1.74 10.76 -5.02
CA LYS A 26 -1.14 12.09 -5.01
C LYS A 26 -1.00 12.52 -3.55
N LEU A 27 0.24 12.67 -3.11
CA LEU A 27 0.63 13.00 -1.75
C LEU A 27 1.10 14.45 -1.72
N ALA A 28 0.30 15.33 -1.12
CA ALA A 28 0.67 16.71 -0.86
C ALA A 28 0.97 16.88 0.63
N ALA A 29 2.13 17.45 0.96
CA ALA A 29 2.54 17.69 2.34
C ALA A 29 2.94 19.17 2.52
N PRO A 30 2.41 19.87 3.54
CA PRO A 30 2.84 21.22 3.89
C PRO A 30 4.33 21.28 4.22
N THR A 31 4.93 22.46 4.09
CA THR A 31 6.33 22.70 4.48
C THR A 31 6.54 22.32 5.95
N GLY A 32 7.61 21.56 6.22
CA GLY A 32 7.93 21.07 7.57
C GLY A 32 7.12 19.84 8.02
N THR A 33 6.13 19.40 7.25
CA THR A 33 5.35 18.18 7.53
C THR A 33 5.77 17.06 6.59
N ALA A 34 6.14 15.90 7.12
CA ALA A 34 6.46 14.74 6.29
C ALA A 34 5.17 14.03 5.84
N GLY A 35 4.99 13.91 4.53
CA GLY A 35 4.07 12.95 3.94
C GLY A 35 4.83 11.66 3.61
N ALA A 36 4.31 10.51 4.03
CA ALA A 36 4.93 9.21 3.78
C ALA A 36 3.96 8.22 3.15
N LEU A 37 4.44 7.48 2.16
CA LEU A 37 3.75 6.40 1.48
C LEU A 37 4.67 5.19 1.36
N ARG A 38 4.11 3.99 1.57
CA ARG A 38 4.82 2.72 1.42
C ARG A 38 4.22 1.89 0.29
N ARG A 39 5.07 1.11 -0.37
CA ARG A 39 4.72 0.04 -1.31
C ARG A 39 5.79 -1.04 -1.22
N ALA A 40 5.46 -2.27 -1.62
CA ALA A 40 6.38 -3.40 -1.65
C ALA A 40 7.76 -3.08 -2.27
N LEU A 41 7.82 -2.29 -3.35
CA LEU A 41 9.09 -1.94 -3.99
C LEU A 41 9.84 -0.76 -3.35
N ALA A 42 9.15 0.15 -2.67
CA ALA A 42 9.76 1.39 -2.18
C ALA A 42 8.95 2.09 -1.08
N ASP A 43 9.67 2.82 -0.24
CA ASP A 43 9.11 3.85 0.62
C ASP A 43 9.31 5.20 -0.05
N ALA A 44 8.31 6.07 -0.04
CA ALA A 44 8.37 7.36 -0.71
C ALA A 44 7.77 8.46 0.16
N GLY A 45 8.22 9.69 -0.03
CA GLY A 45 7.70 10.82 0.74
C GLY A 45 8.20 12.17 0.25
N THR A 46 7.59 13.20 0.82
CA THR A 46 7.94 14.61 0.59
C THR A 46 7.72 15.41 1.87
N THR A 47 8.51 16.48 2.03
CA THR A 47 8.40 17.42 3.15
C THR A 47 8.30 18.82 2.55
N GLY A 48 7.08 19.34 2.41
CA GLY A 48 6.83 20.61 1.69
C GLY A 48 6.80 20.47 0.18
N GLY A 49 5.96 19.57 -0.34
CA GLY A 49 5.87 19.29 -1.77
C GLY A 49 4.69 18.40 -2.14
N THR A 50 4.63 18.05 -3.43
CA THR A 50 3.62 17.15 -4.00
C THR A 50 4.30 16.05 -4.79
N LEU A 51 4.01 14.81 -4.41
CA LEU A 51 4.51 13.59 -5.04
C LEU A 51 3.34 12.80 -5.61
N ILE A 52 3.41 12.45 -6.89
CA ILE A 52 2.48 11.51 -7.53
C ILE A 52 3.17 10.16 -7.63
N LEU A 53 2.51 9.10 -7.18
CA LEU A 53 2.99 7.73 -7.32
C LEU A 53 1.94 6.84 -7.98
N ALA A 54 2.38 6.08 -8.99
CA ALA A 54 1.61 5.06 -9.68
C ALA A 54 2.24 3.68 -9.40
N GLY A 55 1.47 2.79 -8.78
CA GLY A 55 1.84 1.39 -8.58
C GLY A 55 1.20 0.50 -9.65
N GLN A 56 2.04 -0.15 -10.45
CA GLN A 56 1.65 -1.07 -11.53
C GLN A 56 2.17 -2.48 -11.23
N ALA A 57 1.85 -3.46 -12.09
CA ALA A 57 2.26 -4.85 -11.89
C ALA A 57 3.77 -5.05 -12.12
N ASP A 58 4.34 -4.30 -13.05
CA ASP A 58 5.74 -4.36 -13.50
C ASP A 58 6.67 -3.38 -12.76
N GLY A 59 6.12 -2.49 -11.93
CA GLY A 59 6.93 -1.52 -11.21
C GLY A 59 6.14 -0.41 -10.52
N ALA A 60 6.83 0.69 -10.23
CA ALA A 60 6.23 1.92 -9.75
C ALA A 60 6.86 3.14 -10.42
N GLN A 61 6.03 4.13 -10.78
CA GLN A 61 6.48 5.43 -11.28
C GLN A 61 6.20 6.49 -10.22
N ALA A 62 7.17 7.35 -9.95
CA ALA A 62 7.04 8.47 -9.02
C ALA A 62 7.41 9.77 -9.72
N PHE A 63 6.57 10.78 -9.62
CA PHE A 63 6.78 12.10 -10.20
C PHE A 63 6.68 13.17 -9.12
N ALA A 64 7.74 13.95 -8.95
CA ALA A 64 7.75 15.08 -8.03
C ALA A 64 7.15 16.31 -8.73
N GLU A 65 5.87 16.58 -8.48
CA GLU A 65 5.16 17.72 -9.06
C GLU A 65 5.70 19.04 -8.51
N SER A 66 5.94 19.09 -7.20
CA SER A 66 6.53 20.24 -6.51
C SER A 66 7.35 19.82 -5.30
N GLY A 67 8.32 20.66 -4.93
CA GLY A 67 9.18 20.43 -3.76
C GLY A 67 10.12 19.23 -3.91
N PRO A 68 11.04 19.05 -2.95
CA PRO A 68 11.90 17.88 -2.91
C PRO A 68 11.10 16.63 -2.50
N SER A 69 11.33 15.53 -3.20
CA SER A 69 10.76 14.23 -2.86
C SER A 69 11.85 13.17 -2.77
N ARG A 70 11.61 12.14 -1.97
CA ARG A 70 12.50 10.97 -1.87
C ARG A 70 11.72 9.71 -2.17
N VAL A 71 12.37 8.81 -2.89
CA VAL A 71 11.93 7.44 -3.07
C VAL A 71 13.10 6.55 -2.66
N ARG A 72 12.88 5.66 -1.71
CA ARG A 72 13.85 4.70 -1.21
C ARG A 72 13.41 3.31 -1.67
N PRO A 73 14.08 2.73 -2.68
CA PRO A 73 13.86 1.33 -3.03
C PRO A 73 14.09 0.43 -1.82
N ARG A 74 13.33 -0.64 -1.70
CA ARG A 74 13.50 -1.62 -0.60
C ARG A 74 14.51 -2.72 -0.90
N ALA A 75 14.91 -2.86 -2.16
CA ALA A 75 15.99 -3.80 -2.51
C ALA A 75 17.32 -3.26 -1.95
N PRO A 76 18.09 -4.08 -1.21
CA PRO A 76 19.26 -3.61 -0.44
C PRO A 76 20.35 -2.96 -1.29
N ASP A 77 20.52 -3.41 -2.54
CA ASP A 77 21.54 -2.89 -3.46
C ASP A 77 21.02 -1.75 -4.36
N GLN A 78 19.83 -1.23 -4.09
CA GLN A 78 19.22 -0.17 -4.89
C GLN A 78 19.11 1.12 -4.10
N ALA A 79 19.87 2.12 -4.53
CA ALA A 79 19.67 3.51 -4.14
C ALA A 79 18.96 4.25 -5.29
N ALA A 80 18.10 5.20 -4.94
CA ALA A 80 17.57 6.15 -5.89
C ALA A 80 17.98 7.58 -5.48
N PRO A 81 18.31 8.45 -6.46
CA PRO A 81 18.59 9.84 -6.17
C PRO A 81 17.33 10.55 -5.63
N PRO A 82 17.49 11.63 -4.86
CA PRO A 82 16.35 12.49 -4.53
C PRO A 82 15.72 13.05 -5.81
N LEU A 83 14.39 13.12 -5.84
CA LEU A 83 13.67 13.72 -6.96
C LEU A 83 13.50 15.22 -6.72
N LYS A 84 13.89 16.02 -7.72
CA LYS A 84 13.57 17.45 -7.80
C LYS A 84 12.22 17.65 -8.46
N SER A 85 11.65 18.84 -8.27
CA SER A 85 10.43 19.25 -8.97
C SER A 85 10.58 19.04 -10.49
N GLY A 86 9.58 18.40 -11.10
CA GLY A 86 9.57 18.07 -12.52
C GLY A 86 10.32 16.79 -12.88
N GLU A 87 10.96 16.09 -11.95
CA GLU A 87 11.63 14.81 -12.22
C GLU A 87 10.71 13.61 -11.99
N MET A 88 10.94 12.57 -12.79
CA MET A 88 10.24 11.29 -12.67
C MET A 88 11.25 10.18 -12.43
N LEU A 89 10.89 9.24 -11.55
CA LEU A 89 11.64 8.03 -11.26
C LEU A 89 10.79 6.81 -11.64
N TRP A 90 11.36 5.92 -12.44
CA TRP A 90 10.82 4.59 -12.69
C TRP A 90 11.54 3.55 -11.81
N LEU A 91 10.77 2.70 -11.13
CA LEU A 91 11.25 1.59 -10.31
C LEU A 91 10.67 0.27 -10.86
N PRO A 92 11.37 -0.40 -11.79
CA PRO A 92 10.95 -1.70 -12.30
C PRO A 92 11.09 -2.78 -11.22
N VAL A 93 10.21 -3.79 -11.24
CA VAL A 93 10.37 -5.00 -10.41
C VAL A 93 11.67 -5.71 -10.82
N GLY A 94 12.58 -5.93 -9.86
CA GLY A 94 13.84 -6.64 -10.09
C GLY A 94 14.89 -5.89 -10.92
N GLY A 95 14.63 -4.64 -11.31
CA GLY A 95 15.56 -3.82 -12.11
C GLY A 95 16.06 -2.60 -11.35
N LYS A 96 16.99 -1.85 -11.98
CA LYS A 96 17.56 -0.62 -11.39
C LYS A 96 16.61 0.57 -11.57
N PRO A 97 16.53 1.50 -10.58
CA PRO A 97 15.78 2.73 -10.73
C PRO A 97 16.31 3.59 -11.90
N ALA A 98 15.41 4.23 -12.64
CA ALA A 98 15.75 5.10 -13.78
C ALA A 98 15.13 6.49 -13.60
N LEU A 99 15.97 7.53 -13.56
CA LEU A 99 15.56 8.93 -13.41
C LEU A 99 15.38 9.58 -14.79
N ALA A 100 14.33 10.39 -14.95
CA ALA A 100 14.06 11.18 -16.13
C ALA A 100 13.73 12.64 -15.77
N LYS A 101 14.07 13.56 -16.67
CA LYS A 101 13.65 14.96 -16.60
C LYS A 101 12.27 15.08 -17.25
N GLY A 102 11.21 15.06 -16.43
CA GLY A 102 9.82 15.10 -16.89
C GLY A 102 9.11 13.75 -16.91
N THR A 103 7.80 13.81 -17.13
CA THR A 103 6.92 12.64 -17.25
C THR A 103 6.99 12.05 -18.66
N SER A 104 6.72 10.75 -18.78
CA SER A 104 6.49 10.13 -20.09
C SER A 104 5.08 10.42 -20.59
N PRO A 105 4.84 10.44 -21.91
CA PRO A 105 3.48 10.57 -22.46
C PRO A 105 2.53 9.50 -21.94
N ALA A 106 3.01 8.25 -21.80
CA ALA A 106 2.22 7.14 -21.27
C ALA A 106 1.79 7.36 -19.81
N PHE A 107 2.67 7.93 -18.98
CA PHE A 107 2.34 8.27 -17.59
C PHE A 107 1.21 9.32 -17.55
N VAL A 108 1.34 10.40 -18.33
CA VAL A 108 0.34 11.48 -18.37
C VAL A 108 -1.01 10.98 -18.88
N GLN A 109 -1.02 10.13 -19.91
CA GLN A 109 -2.24 9.53 -20.45
C GLN A 109 -2.96 8.61 -19.45
N ALA A 110 -2.21 7.87 -18.63
CA ALA A 110 -2.77 6.97 -17.64
C ALA A 110 -3.14 7.67 -16.31
N MET A 111 -2.69 8.91 -16.10
CA MET A 111 -2.88 9.65 -14.87
C MET A 111 -4.35 10.08 -14.68
N PRO A 112 -4.96 9.88 -13.49
CA PRO A 112 -6.29 10.38 -13.21
C PRO A 112 -6.38 11.89 -13.43
N ARG A 113 -7.43 12.37 -14.11
CA ARG A 113 -7.60 13.81 -14.40
C ARG A 113 -7.54 14.68 -13.16
N SER A 114 -8.12 14.23 -12.05
CA SER A 114 -8.11 14.95 -10.76
C SER A 114 -6.71 15.14 -10.17
N PHE A 115 -5.68 14.49 -10.71
CA PHE A 115 -4.29 14.65 -10.27
C PHE A 115 -3.56 15.73 -11.08
N MET A 116 -4.12 16.19 -12.20
CA MET A 116 -3.57 17.33 -12.95
C MET A 116 -3.85 18.66 -12.26
N ASP A 117 -4.92 18.72 -11.46
CA ASP A 117 -5.25 19.90 -10.68
C ASP A 117 -4.48 19.96 -9.35
N THR A 118 -4.21 21.18 -8.89
CA THR A 118 -3.66 21.40 -7.54
C THR A 118 -4.65 20.89 -6.51
N LEU A 119 -4.19 20.05 -5.58
CA LEU A 119 -5.05 19.54 -4.50
C LEU A 119 -5.34 20.67 -3.49
N PRO A 120 -6.60 21.12 -3.32
CA PRO A 120 -6.93 21.98 -2.19
C PRO A 120 -6.76 21.19 -0.89
N SER A 121 -6.21 21.81 0.15
CA SER A 121 -6.13 21.17 1.47
C SER A 121 -7.54 20.84 1.96
N ARG A 122 -7.75 19.58 2.32
CA ARG A 122 -9.00 19.10 2.93
C ARG A 122 -8.84 18.71 4.40
N ALA A 123 -7.69 18.99 5.01
CA ALA A 123 -7.41 18.57 6.39
C ALA A 123 -8.49 19.05 7.38
N THR A 124 -8.99 20.28 7.20
CA THR A 124 -10.05 20.85 8.04
C THR A 124 -11.41 20.19 7.83
N ALA A 125 -11.67 19.59 6.66
CA ALA A 125 -12.93 18.90 6.37
C ALA A 125 -13.04 17.51 7.03
N PHE A 126 -11.92 16.97 7.54
CA PHE A 126 -11.85 15.66 8.19
C PHE A 126 -11.52 15.74 9.69
N ALA A 127 -11.85 16.87 10.34
CA ALA A 127 -11.59 17.08 11.77
C ALA A 127 -12.54 16.29 12.69
N ALA A 128 -13.69 15.84 12.17
CA ALA A 128 -14.66 15.06 12.94
C ALA A 128 -14.36 13.56 12.87
N ASP A 129 -14.38 12.89 14.02
CA ASP A 129 -14.32 11.43 14.10
C ASP A 129 -15.70 10.86 13.71
N VAL A 130 -15.78 10.27 12.51
CA VAL A 130 -17.02 9.70 11.97
C VAL A 130 -16.89 8.19 11.95
N PRO A 131 -17.81 7.44 12.60
CA PRO A 131 -17.74 6.00 12.61
C PRO A 131 -17.87 5.44 11.19
N PRO A 132 -17.07 4.41 10.83
CA PRO A 132 -17.11 3.83 9.50
C PRO A 132 -18.46 3.17 9.23
N ARG A 133 -19.09 3.53 8.10
CA ARG A 133 -20.32 2.87 7.64
C ARG A 133 -19.98 1.50 7.06
N ARG A 134 -20.69 0.46 7.50
CA ARG A 134 -20.62 -0.87 6.88
C ARG A 134 -21.19 -0.80 5.45
N LEU A 135 -20.37 -1.17 4.47
CA LEU A 135 -20.77 -1.18 3.05
C LEU A 135 -21.28 -2.55 2.58
N GLY A 136 -20.99 -3.63 3.31
CA GLY A 136 -21.40 -4.98 2.97
C GLY A 136 -20.48 -6.02 3.61
N ASP A 137 -20.68 -7.27 3.24
CA ASP A 137 -19.74 -8.35 3.52
C ASP A 137 -18.61 -8.36 2.49
N MET A 138 -17.42 -8.76 2.93
CA MET A 138 -16.23 -8.79 2.08
C MET A 138 -16.09 -10.16 1.44
N ALA A 139 -16.09 -10.23 0.10
CA ALA A 139 -15.86 -11.47 -0.62
C ALA A 139 -14.35 -11.79 -0.67
N TYR A 140 -14.02 -13.06 -0.97
CA TYR A 140 -12.62 -13.47 -1.16
C TYR A 140 -11.90 -12.63 -2.23
N ALA A 141 -12.57 -12.34 -3.34
CA ALA A 141 -12.01 -11.56 -4.44
C ALA A 141 -11.59 -10.13 -4.03
N ASP A 142 -12.28 -9.54 -3.05
CA ASP A 142 -11.93 -8.22 -2.52
C ASP A 142 -10.70 -8.28 -1.61
N ALA A 143 -10.55 -9.39 -0.87
CA ALA A 143 -9.47 -9.64 0.06
C ALA A 143 -8.20 -10.18 -0.64
N GLN A 144 -8.35 -10.90 -1.75
CA GLN A 144 -7.26 -11.61 -2.42
C GLN A 144 -6.04 -10.72 -2.70
N PRO A 145 -6.15 -9.49 -3.25
CA PRO A 145 -4.97 -8.66 -3.49
C PRO A 145 -4.15 -8.35 -2.23
N TRP A 146 -4.79 -8.35 -1.07
CA TRP A 146 -4.17 -8.12 0.23
C TRP A 146 -3.61 -9.40 0.86
N ILE A 147 -4.25 -10.54 0.61
CA ILE A 147 -3.72 -11.88 0.94
C ILE A 147 -2.44 -12.14 0.14
N ASP A 148 -2.40 -11.67 -1.11
CA ASP A 148 -1.27 -11.80 -2.03
C ASP A 148 -0.16 -10.75 -1.80
N ALA A 149 -0.34 -9.85 -0.83
CA ALA A 149 0.59 -8.74 -0.57
C ALA A 149 1.95 -9.21 -0.01
N GLU A 150 2.81 -8.28 0.42
CA GLU A 150 4.09 -8.64 1.06
C GLU A 150 3.89 -9.22 2.46
N ALA A 151 4.86 -10.01 2.95
CA ALA A 151 4.72 -10.82 4.15
C ALA A 151 4.21 -10.07 5.40
N PRO A 152 4.70 -8.84 5.74
CA PRO A 152 4.17 -8.10 6.88
C PRO A 152 2.66 -7.82 6.78
N LEU A 153 2.17 -7.51 5.57
CA LEU A 153 0.74 -7.29 5.34
C LEU A 153 -0.05 -8.59 5.40
N ARG A 154 0.47 -9.69 4.85
CA ARG A 154 -0.25 -10.98 4.92
C ARG A 154 -0.55 -11.39 6.35
N GLN A 155 0.43 -11.24 7.24
CA GLN A 155 0.27 -11.56 8.66
C GLN A 155 -0.81 -10.69 9.32
N LEU A 156 -0.78 -9.38 9.06
CA LEU A 156 -1.81 -8.45 9.53
C LEU A 156 -3.22 -8.87 9.10
N PHE A 157 -3.38 -9.25 7.83
CA PHE A 157 -4.68 -9.63 7.27
C PHE A 157 -5.14 -11.02 7.67
N ALA A 158 -4.23 -11.98 7.84
CA ALA A 158 -4.55 -13.30 8.37
C ALA A 158 -5.19 -13.17 9.77
N ALA A 159 -4.62 -12.32 10.63
CA ALA A 159 -5.20 -12.02 11.94
C ALA A 159 -6.55 -11.28 11.83
N ARG A 160 -6.61 -10.22 11.01
CA ARG A 160 -7.81 -9.37 10.88
C ARG A 160 -9.02 -10.10 10.28
N TRP A 161 -8.78 -11.00 9.33
CA TRP A 161 -9.83 -11.66 8.55
C TRP A 161 -10.03 -13.12 8.91
N ARG A 162 -9.43 -13.59 10.02
CA ARG A 162 -9.64 -14.94 10.56
C ARG A 162 -11.12 -15.35 10.61
N ARG A 163 -12.02 -14.42 10.97
CA ARG A 163 -13.46 -14.69 11.08
C ARG A 163 -14.13 -14.98 9.74
N LEU A 164 -13.59 -14.47 8.63
CA LEU A 164 -14.14 -14.71 7.29
C LEU A 164 -13.87 -16.13 6.81
N ALA A 165 -12.88 -16.83 7.38
CA ALA A 165 -12.64 -18.24 7.06
C ALA A 165 -13.77 -19.18 7.54
N ALA A 166 -14.75 -18.67 8.30
CA ALA A 166 -15.98 -19.40 8.63
C ALA A 166 -17.01 -19.37 7.49
N ASP A 167 -16.93 -18.40 6.56
CA ASP A 167 -17.77 -18.38 5.37
C ASP A 167 -17.29 -19.42 4.35
N PRO A 168 -18.16 -20.33 3.85
CA PRO A 168 -17.75 -21.40 2.95
C PRO A 168 -17.10 -20.91 1.65
N GLN A 169 -17.62 -19.83 1.06
CA GLN A 169 -17.11 -19.30 -0.20
C GLN A 169 -15.74 -18.65 0.01
N PHE A 170 -15.58 -17.87 1.09
CA PHE A 170 -14.31 -17.27 1.46
C PHE A 170 -13.25 -18.34 1.79
N ARG A 171 -13.65 -19.35 2.56
CA ARG A 171 -12.81 -20.49 2.92
C ARG A 171 -12.30 -21.25 1.69
N SER A 172 -13.14 -21.47 0.69
CA SER A 172 -12.77 -22.16 -0.55
C SER A 172 -11.61 -21.44 -1.26
N GLY A 173 -11.67 -20.11 -1.36
CA GLY A 173 -10.58 -19.31 -1.93
C GLY A 173 -9.27 -19.43 -1.14
N LEU A 174 -9.35 -19.38 0.19
CA LEU A 174 -8.18 -19.56 1.06
C LEU A 174 -7.53 -20.94 0.90
N VAL A 175 -8.34 -22.00 0.79
CA VAL A 175 -7.83 -23.37 0.55
C VAL A 175 -7.14 -23.47 -0.80
N GLY A 176 -7.73 -22.88 -1.86
CA GLY A 176 -7.14 -22.87 -3.20
C GLY A 176 -5.78 -22.17 -3.26
N GLY A 177 -5.59 -21.12 -2.46
CA GLY A 177 -4.33 -20.36 -2.36
C GLY A 177 -3.33 -20.86 -1.31
N LEU A 178 -3.65 -21.91 -0.55
CA LEU A 178 -2.91 -22.25 0.69
C LEU A 178 -1.41 -22.48 0.49
N LYS A 179 -1.00 -23.03 -0.66
CA LYS A 179 0.41 -23.25 -1.01
C LYS A 179 1.21 -21.95 -1.02
N SER A 180 0.59 -20.85 -1.43
CA SER A 180 1.22 -19.51 -1.49
C SER A 180 1.08 -18.74 -0.17
N HIS A 181 0.15 -19.16 0.69
CA HIS A 181 -0.22 -18.46 1.93
C HIS A 181 -0.32 -19.43 3.13
N PRO A 182 0.79 -20.10 3.52
CA PRO A 182 0.79 -21.10 4.59
C PRO A 182 0.35 -20.54 5.95
N GLU A 183 0.44 -19.23 6.15
CA GLU A 183 -0.05 -18.52 7.34
C GLU A 183 -1.54 -18.75 7.64
N TRP A 184 -2.34 -19.16 6.65
CA TRP A 184 -3.75 -19.49 6.83
C TRP A 184 -4.00 -20.92 7.35
N THR A 185 -2.99 -21.79 7.33
CA THR A 185 -3.10 -23.18 7.81
C THR A 185 -3.71 -23.28 9.21
N PRO A 186 -3.21 -22.58 10.26
CA PRO A 186 -3.77 -22.65 11.60
C PRO A 186 -5.19 -22.04 11.71
N VAL A 187 -5.59 -21.18 10.77
CA VAL A 187 -6.95 -20.63 10.70
C VAL A 187 -7.91 -21.64 10.06
N LEU A 188 -7.48 -22.30 8.99
CA LEU A 188 -8.29 -23.24 8.24
C LEU A 188 -8.40 -24.60 8.94
N TYR A 189 -7.33 -25.04 9.61
CA TYR A 189 -7.20 -26.33 10.26
C TYR A 189 -6.68 -26.14 11.69
N PRO A 190 -7.49 -25.59 12.60
CA PRO A 190 -7.08 -25.44 13.99
C PRO A 190 -6.82 -26.83 14.58
N SER A 191 -5.62 -27.06 15.13
CA SER A 191 -5.33 -28.26 15.91
C SER A 191 -6.29 -28.32 17.09
N GLY A 192 -6.99 -29.44 17.23
CA GLY A 192 -8.10 -29.59 18.16
C GLY A 192 -7.75 -29.23 19.61
N ARG A 193 -8.72 -28.57 20.27
CA ARG A 193 -8.89 -28.37 21.71
C ARG A 193 -8.24 -29.50 22.53
N ALA A 194 -7.26 -29.18 23.38
CA ALA A 194 -6.88 -30.08 24.46
C ALA A 194 -8.13 -30.35 25.34
N PRO A 195 -8.44 -31.61 25.70
CA PRO A 195 -9.54 -31.87 26.63
C PRO A 195 -9.24 -31.19 27.96
N GLN A 196 -10.19 -30.42 28.49
CA GLN A 196 -10.12 -29.96 29.88
C GLN A 196 -10.13 -31.21 30.76
N PRO A 197 -9.16 -31.39 31.68
CA PRO A 197 -9.26 -32.43 32.69
C PRO A 197 -10.46 -32.08 33.58
N VAL A 198 -11.48 -32.93 33.53
CA VAL A 198 -12.51 -33.00 34.56
C VAL A 198 -11.91 -33.72 35.76
N HIS A 199 -11.52 -32.98 36.79
CA HIS A 199 -11.36 -33.47 38.15
C HIS A 199 -11.66 -32.35 39.15
#